data_AF-A0A7W9Q891-F1
#
_entry.id   AF-A0A7W9Q891-F1
#
_cell.length_a   1.000
_cell.length_b   1.000
_cell.length_c   1.000
_cell.angle_alpha   90.00
_cell.angle_beta   90.00
_cell.angle_gamma   90.00
#
_symmetry.space_group_name_H-M   'P 1'
#
loop_
_entity.id
_entity.type
_entity.pdbx_description
1 polymer ?
#
loop_
_entity_poly.entity_id
_entity_poly.type
_entity_poly.pdbx_seq_one_letter_code
_entity_poly.pdbx_strand_id
1 'polypeptide(L)'
;MRTIPPAWLHQVRHGGTILTPIDTPYGHDALLTLTCDGAGSATGHLIKPVAFMKLRGQRHQPPWKSLGWPKKRLPVADAPPWKHHRVTADPAGQRIYLHRTQ
;
A
#
# COMPACT_ATOMS: atom_id res chain seq x y z
N MET A 1 0.84 8.28 0.78
CA MET A 1 -0.10 7.94 1.88
C MET A 1 0.57 6.89 2.74
N ARG A 2 0.46 6.94 4.07
CA ARG A 2 1.14 5.95 4.93
C ARG A 2 0.34 4.68 5.17
N THR A 3 -0.94 4.87 5.49
CA THR A 3 -1.90 3.82 5.76
C THR A 3 -3.21 4.16 5.07
N ILE A 4 -3.98 3.14 4.69
CA ILE A 4 -5.34 3.34 4.18
C ILE A 4 -6.24 3.78 5.33
N PRO A 5 -6.92 4.94 5.23
CA PRO A 5 -7.86 5.37 6.26
C PRO A 5 -9.01 4.37 6.40
N PRO A 6 -9.37 3.90 7.63
CA PRO A 6 -10.48 2.98 7.83
C PRO A 6 -11.81 3.51 7.28
N ALA A 7 -12.02 4.84 7.34
CA ALA A 7 -13.20 5.48 6.77
C ALA A 7 -13.37 5.19 5.27
N TRP A 8 -12.28 5.11 4.50
CA TRP A 8 -12.36 4.78 3.07
C TRP A 8 -12.85 3.36 2.86
N LEU A 9 -12.36 2.40 3.67
CA LEU A 9 -12.76 1.00 3.59
C LEU A 9 -14.25 0.81 3.89
N HIS A 10 -14.82 1.58 4.82
CA HIS A 10 -16.24 1.52 5.16
C HIS A 10 -17.15 2.24 4.15
N GLN A 11 -16.63 3.25 3.46
CA GLN A 11 -17.43 4.06 2.54
C GLN A 11 -17.54 3.47 1.13
N VAL A 12 -16.57 2.65 0.72
CA VAL A 12 -16.52 2.08 -0.61
C VAL A 12 -17.36 0.80 -0.67
N ARG A 13 -18.33 0.76 -1.59
CA ARG A 13 -19.18 -0.43 -1.83
C ARG A 13 -18.37 -1.66 -2.23
N HIS A 14 -18.96 -2.85 -2.08
CA HIS A 14 -18.39 -4.10 -2.58
C HIS A 14 -17.99 -3.99 -4.06
N GLY A 15 -16.77 -4.44 -4.39
CA GLY A 15 -16.17 -4.36 -5.73
C GLY A 15 -15.67 -2.96 -6.12
N GLY A 16 -15.89 -1.94 -5.29
CA GLY A 16 -15.34 -0.60 -5.51
C GLY A 16 -13.81 -0.59 -5.38
N THR A 17 -13.17 0.36 -6.05
CA THR A 17 -11.70 0.47 -6.11
C THR A 17 -11.21 1.73 -5.43
N ILE A 18 -10.22 1.57 -4.54
CA ILE A 18 -9.41 2.68 -4.03
C ILE A 18 -8.12 2.72 -4.84
N LEU A 19 -7.83 3.88 -5.45
CA LEU A 19 -6.56 4.16 -6.13
C LEU A 19 -5.83 5.28 -5.39
N THR A 20 -4.66 5.00 -4.81
CA THR A 20 -3.96 5.97 -3.96
C THR A 20 -2.44 5.77 -4.00
N PRO A 21 -1.63 6.83 -3.88
CA PRO A 21 -0.19 6.68 -3.69
C PRO A 21 0.13 6.19 -2.29
N ILE A 22 0.99 5.19 -2.14
CA ILE A 22 1.44 4.64 -0.86
C ILE A 22 2.95 4.81 -0.66
N ASP A 23 3.35 5.14 0.56
CA ASP A 23 4.74 5.32 0.96
C ASP A 23 5.49 3.99 0.86
N THR A 24 6.68 4.01 0.24
CA THR A 24 7.51 2.82 0.08
C THR A 24 8.91 3.03 0.64
N PRO A 25 9.62 1.96 1.00
CA PRO A 25 11.01 2.04 1.41
C PRO A 25 11.98 2.24 0.23
N TYR A 26 11.49 2.41 -1.00
CA TYR A 26 12.29 2.50 -2.24
C TYR A 26 12.62 3.94 -2.65
N GLY A 27 12.42 4.92 -1.77
CA GLY A 27 12.77 6.33 -2.00
C GLY A 27 11.75 7.12 -2.83
N HIS A 28 10.66 6.48 -3.26
CA HIS A 28 9.54 7.11 -3.94
C HIS A 28 8.22 6.45 -3.52
N ASP A 29 7.08 7.04 -3.89
CA ASP A 29 5.78 6.41 -3.65
C ASP A 29 5.47 5.38 -4.73
N ALA A 30 4.54 4.47 -4.45
CA ALA A 30 3.96 3.58 -5.45
C ALA A 30 2.46 3.83 -5.57
N LEU A 31 1.93 3.70 -6.78
CA LEU A 31 0.50 3.69 -6.99
C LEU A 31 -0.07 2.35 -6.53
N LEU A 32 -1.07 2.37 -5.66
CA LEU A 32 -1.74 1.20 -5.11
C LEU A 32 -3.19 1.16 -5.60
N THR A 33 -3.62 -0.01 -6.09
CA THR A 33 -5.05 -0.32 -6.27
C THR A 33 -5.50 -1.31 -5.21
N LEU A 34 -6.67 -1.08 -4.64
CA LEU A 34 -7.35 -1.98 -3.71
C LEU A 34 -8.80 -2.18 -4.14
N THR A 35 -9.24 -3.42 -4.21
CA THR A 35 -10.65 -3.77 -4.39
C THR A 35 -11.28 -4.03 -3.02
N CYS A 36 -12.34 -3.29 -2.71
CA CYS A 36 -13.05 -3.36 -1.44
C CYS A 36 -14.08 -4.51 -1.43
N ASP A 37 -14.23 -5.15 -0.29
CA ASP A 37 -15.27 -6.17 -0.04
C ASP A 37 -16.61 -5.54 0.37
N GLY A 38 -16.67 -4.23 0.60
CA GLY A 38 -17.88 -3.54 1.09
C GLY A 38 -18.22 -3.82 2.55
N ALA A 39 -17.36 -4.54 3.27
CA ALA A 39 -17.50 -4.92 4.67
C ALA A 39 -16.34 -4.38 5.55
N GLY A 40 -15.56 -3.42 5.02
CA GLY A 40 -14.46 -2.77 5.73
C GLY A 40 -13.08 -3.36 5.45
N SER A 41 -12.94 -4.24 4.46
CA SER A 41 -11.64 -4.75 4.00
C SER A 41 -11.39 -4.45 2.53
N ALA A 42 -10.12 -4.46 2.15
CA ALA A 42 -9.73 -4.36 0.75
C ALA A 42 -8.41 -5.10 0.49
N THR A 43 -8.28 -5.61 -0.74
CA THR A 43 -7.05 -6.29 -1.18
C THR A 43 -6.63 -5.82 -2.57
N GLY A 44 -5.33 -5.82 -2.84
CA GLY A 44 -4.83 -5.43 -4.15
C GLY A 44 -3.31 -5.39 -4.20
N HIS A 45 -2.74 -4.56 -5.07
CA HIS A 45 -1.31 -4.58 -5.38
C HIS A 45 -0.76 -3.22 -5.81
N LEU A 46 0.57 -3.07 -5.72
CA LEU A 46 1.25 -1.89 -6.26
C LEU A 46 1.32 -1.97 -7.79
N ILE A 47 1.26 -0.83 -8.47
CA ILE A 47 1.17 -0.75 -9.94
C ILE A 47 2.47 -0.22 -10.54
N LYS A 48 2.94 0.94 -10.08
CA LYS A 48 4.09 1.67 -10.64
C LYS A 48 4.62 2.73 -9.67
N PRO A 49 5.88 3.21 -9.82
CA PRO A 49 6.36 4.33 -9.02
C PRO A 49 5.59 5.60 -9.38
N VAL A 50 5.40 6.46 -8.40
CA VAL A 50 4.83 7.80 -8.58
C VAL A 50 5.53 8.79 -7.65
N ALA A 51 5.59 10.06 -8.07
CA ALA A 51 6.13 11.14 -7.27
C ALA A 51 5.03 12.15 -6.98
N PHE A 52 4.43 12.06 -5.79
CA PHE A 52 3.52 13.06 -5.27
C PHE A 52 4.20 13.89 -4.19
N MET A 53 3.84 15.17 -4.09
CA MET A 53 4.32 16.02 -3.01
C MET A 53 3.76 15.54 -1.67
N LYS A 54 4.63 15.31 -0.69
CA LYS A 54 4.21 14.99 0.68
C LYS A 54 3.53 16.19 1.32
N LEU A 55 2.43 15.93 2.02
CA LEU A 55 1.89 16.89 2.99
C LEU A 55 2.96 17.20 4.04
N ARG A 56 2.94 18.41 4.62
CA ARG A 56 3.96 18.84 5.60
C ARG A 56 4.10 17.86 6.77
N GLY A 57 2.98 17.40 7.33
CA GLY A 57 2.95 16.39 8.41
C GLY A 57 3.40 14.99 7.99
N GLN A 58 3.56 14.73 6.69
CA GLN A 58 3.99 13.45 6.14
C GLN A 58 5.49 13.37 5.85
N ARG A 59 6.26 14.43 6.12
CA ARG A 59 7.72 14.45 5.90
C ARG A 59 8.50 13.57 6.88
N HIS A 60 8.04 13.41 8.12
CA HIS A 60 8.72 12.55 9.12
C HIS A 60 8.41 11.07 8.91
N GLN A 61 9.34 10.27 8.41
CA GLN A 61 9.07 8.86 8.10
C GLN A 61 9.04 7.97 9.35
N PRO A 62 7.90 7.32 9.68
CA PRO A 62 7.87 6.31 10.74
C PRO A 62 8.60 5.02 10.28
N PRO A 63 8.95 4.11 11.20
CA PRO A 63 9.57 2.84 10.84
C PRO A 63 8.71 2.04 9.85
N TRP A 64 9.30 1.53 8.76
CA TRP A 64 8.55 0.82 7.71
C TRP A 64 7.71 -0.36 8.21
N LYS A 65 8.17 -1.03 9.28
CA LYS A 65 7.43 -2.11 9.94
C LYS A 65 6.06 -1.64 10.45
N SER A 66 5.94 -0.41 10.96
CA SER A 66 4.66 0.12 11.45
C SER A 66 3.69 0.47 10.31
N LEU A 67 4.17 0.52 9.06
CA LEU A 67 3.36 0.74 7.87
C LEU A 67 3.01 -0.56 7.14
N GLY A 68 3.28 -1.72 7.76
CA GLY A 68 2.95 -3.03 7.21
C GLY A 68 3.99 -3.62 6.25
N TRP A 69 5.14 -2.96 6.04
CA TRP A 69 6.22 -3.48 5.20
C TRP A 69 7.00 -4.63 5.88
N PRO A 70 7.46 -5.64 5.13
CA PRO A 70 8.26 -6.74 5.67
C PRO A 70 9.68 -6.26 6.07
N LYS A 71 10.30 -6.96 7.04
CA LYS A 71 11.69 -6.68 7.48
C LYS A 71 12.71 -6.84 6.35
N LYS A 72 12.60 -7.93 5.58
CA LYS A 72 13.44 -8.16 4.40
C LYS A 72 12.88 -7.32 3.26
N ARG A 73 13.60 -6.26 2.92
CA ARG A 73 13.37 -5.50 1.69
C ARG A 73 14.01 -6.24 0.54
N LEU A 74 13.41 -6.17 -0.63
CA LEU A 74 14.12 -6.52 -1.85
C LEU A 74 15.19 -5.45 -2.12
N PRO A 75 16.42 -5.83 -2.50
CA PRO A 75 17.43 -4.89 -3.01
C PRO A 75 16.85 -4.00 -4.11
N VAL A 76 17.31 -2.74 -4.22
CA VAL A 76 16.84 -1.80 -5.26
C VAL A 76 17.10 -2.34 -6.68
N ALA A 77 18.14 -3.15 -6.86
CA ALA A 77 18.42 -3.88 -8.10
C ALA A 77 17.43 -5.04 -8.37
N ASP A 78 16.88 -5.64 -7.30
CA ASP A 78 15.89 -6.72 -7.32
C ASP A 78 14.47 -6.20 -6.99
N ALA A 79 14.18 -4.93 -7.22
CA ALA A 79 12.82 -4.39 -7.11
C ALA A 79 12.06 -4.43 -8.46
N PRO A 80 11.59 -5.61 -8.96
CA PRO A 80 10.57 -5.65 -9.99
C PRO A 80 9.38 -6.57 -9.61
N PRO A 81 8.34 -6.61 -10.46
CA PRO A 81 7.40 -5.54 -10.75
C PRO A 81 6.51 -5.26 -9.53
N TRP A 82 6.08 -4.02 -9.37
CA TRP A 82 5.13 -3.56 -8.33
C TRP A 82 3.97 -4.52 -8.04
N LYS A 83 3.52 -5.27 -9.06
CA LYS A 83 2.48 -6.29 -8.98
C LYS A 83 2.77 -7.44 -8.01
N HIS A 84 4.03 -7.67 -7.64
CA HIS A 84 4.40 -8.68 -6.63
C HIS A 84 4.13 -8.24 -5.20
N HIS A 85 3.97 -6.93 -4.95
CA HIS A 85 3.59 -6.43 -3.63
C HIS A 85 2.08 -6.46 -3.51
N ARG A 86 1.58 -7.46 -2.78
CA ARG A 86 0.18 -7.53 -2.40
C ARG A 86 -0.05 -6.73 -1.12
N VAL A 87 -1.15 -6.02 -1.09
CA VAL A 87 -1.56 -5.18 0.03
C VAL A 87 -2.94 -5.63 0.49
N THR A 88 -3.09 -5.80 1.80
CA THR A 88 -4.39 -5.94 2.46
C THR A 88 -4.57 -4.79 3.43
N ALA A 89 -5.79 -4.31 3.57
CA ALA A 89 -6.18 -3.34 4.56
C ALA A 89 -7.54 -3.76 5.14
N ASP A 90 -7.62 -3.82 6.46
CA ASP A 90 -8.78 -4.25 7.23
C ASP A 90 -8.77 -3.55 8.61
N PRO A 91 -9.74 -3.81 9.51
CA PRO A 91 -9.74 -3.22 10.85
C PRO A 91 -8.51 -3.54 11.72
N ALA A 92 -7.78 -4.63 11.45
CA ALA A 92 -6.51 -4.95 12.11
C ALA A 92 -5.32 -4.19 11.52
N GLY A 93 -5.51 -3.53 10.39
CA GLY A 93 -4.59 -2.58 9.79
C GLY A 93 -4.10 -2.98 8.40
N GLN A 94 -3.07 -2.27 7.94
CA GLN A 94 -2.46 -2.48 6.64
C GLN A 94 -1.31 -3.49 6.70
N ARG A 95 -1.25 -4.40 5.74
CA ARG A 95 -0.15 -5.36 5.58
C ARG A 95 0.32 -5.39 4.13
N ILE A 96 1.64 -5.45 3.94
CA ILE A 96 2.28 -5.50 2.63
C ILE A 96 3.18 -6.72 2.61
N TYR A 97 3.04 -7.57 1.59
CA TYR A 97 3.83 -8.79 1.48
C TYR A 97 4.10 -9.12 0.01
N LEU A 98 5.17 -9.90 -0.20
CA LEU A 98 5.49 -10.41 -1.52
C LEU A 98 4.58 -11.59 -1.83
N HIS A 99 3.98 -11.55 -3.01
CA HIS A 99 3.21 -12.62 -3.58
C HIS A 99 3.86 -12.97 -4.93
N ARG A 100 4.53 -14.12 -5.01
CA ARG A 100 4.94 -14.67 -6.30
C ARG A 100 3.68 -15.16 -7.01
N THR A 101 3.34 -14.52 -8.13
CA THR A 101 2.53 -15.18 -9.16
C THR A 101 3.31 -16.39 -9.65
N GLN A 102 2.70 -17.58 -9.62
CA GLN A 102 3.23 -18.79 -10.25
C GLN A 102 3.37 -18.59 -11.75
#